data_AF-A0A2W6D9D4-F1
#
_entry.id   AF-A0A2W6D9D4-F1
#
_cell.length_a   1.000
_cell.length_b   1.000
_cell.length_c   1.000
_cell.angle_alpha   90.00
_cell.angle_beta   90.00
_cell.angle_gamma   90.00
#
_symmetry.space_group_name_H-M   'P 1'
#
loop_
_entity.id
_entity.type
_entity.pdbx_description
1 polymer ?
#
loop_
_entity_poly.entity_id
_entity_poly.type
_entity_poly.pdbx_seq_one_letter_code
_entity_poly.pdbx_strand_id
1 'polypeptide(L)'
;MADVRPLPGLRYAEPLEPVLAPPYDVLSDEQVAQYRARSPHNVVHLTRPGDDYEGAARLLREWIAAGFLREESGPRMYVHRTEFEGRTRTDLMAALRLQPYEDGAVLPHERTHRGPREDRLALMRATGASLEPLWFLADELLPLLEAAPDGEELAFEFGPERHTLRAVPAGDWTASVRDTLARAPVLIADGHHRYETTLAYSREIGGGAEAASRFTLALLTDVSDPGLVVLPTHRLLKAGVSVIGGE
;
A
#
# COMPACT_ATOMS: atom_id res chain seq x y z
N MET A 1 13.35 11.74 -10.11
CA MET A 1 12.10 12.45 -9.74
C MET A 1 11.03 11.42 -9.43
N ALA A 2 10.16 11.66 -8.45
CA ALA A 2 9.04 10.75 -8.18
C ALA A 2 7.93 10.96 -9.23
N ASP A 3 7.74 9.98 -10.12
CA ASP A 3 6.65 9.98 -11.12
C ASP A 3 5.45 9.26 -10.51
N VAL A 4 4.52 10.06 -9.99
CA VAL A 4 3.23 9.60 -9.45
C VAL A 4 2.16 9.79 -10.52
N ARG A 5 1.18 8.88 -10.60
CA ARG A 5 0.12 8.93 -11.63
C ARG A 5 -1.21 8.40 -11.11
N PRO A 6 -2.34 8.83 -11.69
CA PRO A 6 -3.61 8.16 -11.50
C PRO A 6 -3.49 6.71 -12.01
N LEU A 7 -4.18 5.78 -11.36
CA LEU A 7 -4.23 4.37 -11.74
C LEU A 7 -5.66 3.92 -12.02
N PRO A 8 -5.87 2.97 -12.96
CA PRO A 8 -7.13 2.23 -12.99
C PRO A 8 -7.16 1.29 -11.77
N GLY A 9 -8.05 1.59 -10.82
CA GLY A 9 -8.17 0.82 -9.59
C GLY A 9 -9.11 -0.39 -9.76
N LEU A 10 -8.86 -1.45 -8.98
CA LEU A 10 -9.85 -2.49 -8.68
C LEU A 10 -10.42 -2.21 -7.30
N ARG A 11 -11.73 -2.03 -7.18
CA ARG A 11 -12.41 -1.74 -5.91
C ARG A 11 -13.47 -2.79 -5.61
N TYR A 12 -13.65 -3.09 -4.33
CA TYR A 12 -14.80 -3.86 -3.89
C TYR A 12 -16.11 -3.15 -4.25
N ALA A 13 -17.08 -3.92 -4.73
CA ALA A 13 -18.45 -3.48 -5.00
C ALA A 13 -19.43 -3.92 -3.90
N GLU A 14 -18.90 -4.37 -2.77
CA GLU A 14 -19.61 -4.79 -1.57
C GLU A 14 -19.13 -3.96 -0.36
N PRO A 15 -19.85 -4.01 0.79
CA PRO A 15 -19.40 -3.35 2.01
C PRO A 15 -17.96 -3.75 2.38
N LEU A 16 -17.13 -2.79 2.77
CA LEU A 16 -15.68 -3.00 2.92
C LEU A 16 -15.32 -3.70 4.23
N GLU A 17 -16.01 -3.37 5.31
CA GLU A 17 -15.72 -3.85 6.66
C GLU A 17 -15.55 -5.38 6.78
N PRO A 18 -16.38 -6.24 6.16
CA PRO A 18 -16.19 -7.69 6.21
C PRO A 18 -15.04 -8.21 5.34
N VAL A 19 -14.61 -7.46 4.31
CA VAL A 19 -13.63 -7.91 3.31
C VAL A 19 -12.21 -7.38 3.53
N LEU A 20 -12.03 -6.44 4.44
CA LEU A 20 -10.72 -5.91 4.79
C LEU A 20 -9.96 -6.81 5.78
N ALA A 21 -8.62 -6.71 5.74
CA ALA A 21 -7.71 -7.34 6.69
C ALA A 21 -6.47 -6.44 6.90
N PRO A 22 -5.74 -6.62 8.02
CA PRO A 22 -4.44 -5.99 8.25
C PRO A 22 -3.40 -6.45 7.21
N PRO A 23 -2.24 -5.76 7.13
CA PRO A 23 -1.13 -6.17 6.29
C PRO A 23 -0.73 -7.64 6.49
N TYR A 24 -0.31 -8.29 5.40
CA TYR A 24 -0.04 -9.74 5.38
C TYR A 24 0.99 -10.20 6.43
N ASP A 25 1.98 -9.38 6.77
CA ASP A 25 3.13 -9.69 7.60
C ASP A 25 2.90 -9.49 9.12
N VAL A 26 1.74 -8.95 9.52
CA VAL A 26 1.36 -8.79 10.93
C VAL A 26 0.35 -9.83 11.42
N LEU A 27 -0.09 -10.73 10.55
CA LEU A 27 -1.14 -11.70 10.84
C LEU A 27 -0.59 -13.08 11.26
N SER A 28 -1.03 -13.56 12.42
CA SER A 28 -0.87 -14.96 12.81
C SER A 28 -1.77 -15.90 11.98
N ASP A 29 -1.44 -17.19 11.93
CA ASP A 29 -2.26 -18.17 11.19
C ASP A 29 -3.68 -18.30 11.76
N GLU A 30 -3.84 -18.11 13.07
CA GLU A 30 -5.16 -18.06 13.72
C GLU A 30 -5.96 -16.84 13.25
N GLN A 31 -5.34 -15.66 13.17
CA GLN A 31 -5.99 -14.45 12.67
C GLN A 31 -6.35 -14.62 11.18
N VAL A 32 -5.48 -15.22 10.37
CA VAL A 32 -5.79 -15.53 8.96
C VAL A 32 -7.05 -16.40 8.86
N ALA A 33 -7.16 -17.45 9.67
CA ALA A 33 -8.35 -18.31 9.69
C ALA A 33 -9.62 -17.53 10.09
N GLN A 34 -9.52 -16.62 11.07
CA GLN A 34 -10.62 -15.76 11.48
C GLN A 34 -11.09 -14.82 10.35
N TYR A 35 -10.16 -14.15 9.65
CA TYR A 35 -10.51 -13.29 8.52
C TYR A 35 -11.12 -14.06 7.35
N ARG A 36 -10.60 -15.27 7.06
CA ARG A 36 -11.19 -16.16 6.04
C ARG A 36 -12.62 -16.58 6.38
N ALA A 37 -12.90 -16.84 7.66
CA ALA A 37 -14.24 -17.20 8.13
C ALA A 37 -15.20 -16.00 8.15
N ARG A 38 -14.67 -14.77 8.28
CA ARG A 38 -15.47 -13.53 8.32
C ARG A 38 -16.16 -13.22 6.99
N SER A 39 -15.49 -13.45 5.87
CA SER A 39 -16.09 -13.30 4.54
C SER A 39 -15.41 -14.21 3.52
N PRO A 40 -16.18 -14.81 2.59
CA PRO A 40 -15.60 -15.52 1.44
C PRO A 40 -14.79 -14.60 0.51
N HIS A 41 -15.03 -13.28 0.55
CA HIS A 41 -14.31 -12.29 -0.25
C HIS A 41 -13.29 -11.47 0.54
N ASN A 42 -12.95 -11.91 1.75
CA ASN A 42 -11.94 -11.22 2.55
C ASN A 42 -10.58 -11.24 1.84
N VAL A 43 -9.94 -10.09 1.73
CA VAL A 43 -8.69 -9.86 0.98
C VAL A 43 -7.56 -10.80 1.41
N VAL A 44 -7.61 -11.35 2.63
CA VAL A 44 -6.66 -12.36 3.13
C VAL A 44 -6.58 -13.61 2.25
N HIS A 45 -7.66 -13.97 1.53
CA HIS A 45 -7.64 -15.07 0.56
C HIS A 45 -6.69 -14.79 -0.62
N LEU A 46 -6.46 -13.51 -0.94
CA LEU A 46 -5.52 -13.07 -1.97
C LEU A 46 -4.13 -12.74 -1.40
N THR A 47 -4.05 -12.05 -0.26
CA THR A 47 -2.77 -11.56 0.29
C THR A 47 -2.01 -12.62 1.08
N ARG A 48 -2.71 -13.61 1.66
CA ARG A 48 -2.13 -14.73 2.43
C ARG A 48 -2.64 -16.08 1.91
N PRO A 49 -2.32 -16.49 0.67
CA PRO A 49 -2.79 -17.78 0.13
C PRO A 49 -2.03 -18.99 0.67
N GLY A 50 -0.95 -18.80 1.44
CA GLY A 50 0.02 -19.87 1.71
C GLY A 50 0.81 -20.14 0.43
N ASP A 51 0.93 -21.41 0.05
CA ASP A 51 1.69 -21.82 -1.13
C ASP A 51 0.85 -21.88 -2.43
N ASP A 52 -0.46 -21.60 -2.39
CA ASP A 52 -1.37 -21.67 -3.55
C ASP A 52 -1.51 -20.31 -4.28
N TYR A 53 -0.41 -19.80 -4.83
CA TYR A 53 -0.39 -18.53 -5.56
C TYR A 53 -1.29 -18.53 -6.81
N GLU A 54 -1.32 -19.66 -7.53
CA GLU A 54 -2.20 -19.83 -8.69
C GLU A 54 -3.67 -19.86 -8.29
N GLY A 55 -3.99 -20.38 -7.10
CA GLY A 55 -5.30 -20.27 -6.48
C GLY A 55 -5.70 -18.82 -6.21
N ALA A 56 -4.81 -18.02 -5.62
CA ALA A 56 -5.05 -16.59 -5.44
C ALA A 56 -5.31 -15.87 -6.78
N ALA A 57 -4.55 -16.22 -7.82
CA ALA A 57 -4.74 -15.66 -9.15
C ALA A 57 -6.08 -16.05 -9.79
N ARG A 58 -6.51 -17.31 -9.65
CA ARG A 58 -7.84 -17.76 -10.08
C ARG A 58 -8.94 -17.02 -9.33
N LEU A 59 -8.81 -16.94 -8.00
CA LEU A 59 -9.78 -16.28 -7.13
C LEU A 59 -9.92 -14.79 -7.44
N LEU A 60 -8.81 -14.08 -7.68
CA LEU A 60 -8.83 -12.69 -8.13
C LEU A 60 -9.62 -12.52 -9.43
N ARG A 61 -9.38 -13.37 -10.44
CA ARG A 61 -10.11 -13.34 -11.70
C ARG A 61 -11.59 -13.67 -11.52
N GLU A 62 -11.91 -14.62 -10.66
CA GLU A 62 -13.29 -14.98 -10.30
C GLU A 62 -14.01 -13.81 -9.63
N TRP A 63 -13.37 -13.11 -8.69
CA TRP A 63 -13.95 -11.95 -8.01
C TRP A 63 -14.20 -10.79 -8.96
N ILE A 64 -13.30 -10.56 -9.92
CA ILE A 64 -13.51 -9.57 -10.99
C ILE A 64 -14.66 -9.99 -11.90
N ALA A 65 -14.68 -11.23 -12.38
CA ALA A 65 -15.71 -11.72 -13.29
C ALA A 65 -17.10 -11.76 -12.66
N ALA A 66 -17.19 -12.08 -11.37
CA ALA A 66 -18.43 -12.07 -10.59
C ALA A 66 -18.86 -10.65 -10.16
N GLY A 67 -18.00 -9.64 -10.34
CA GLY A 67 -18.29 -8.24 -10.02
C GLY A 67 -18.19 -7.89 -8.54
N PHE A 68 -17.55 -8.74 -7.72
CA PHE A 68 -17.20 -8.43 -6.33
C PHE A 68 -16.06 -7.41 -6.27
N LEU A 69 -15.12 -7.52 -7.21
CA LEU A 69 -14.16 -6.47 -7.54
C LEU A 69 -14.56 -5.84 -8.88
N ARG A 70 -14.64 -4.52 -8.94
CA ARG A 70 -14.93 -3.76 -10.15
C ARG A 70 -13.74 -2.91 -10.53
N GLU A 71 -13.43 -2.94 -11.82
CA GLU A 71 -12.48 -2.02 -12.42
C GLU A 71 -13.10 -0.63 -12.52
N GLU A 72 -12.30 0.37 -12.19
CA GLU A 72 -12.68 1.76 -12.38
C GLU A 72 -12.85 2.10 -13.86
N SER A 73 -13.80 2.99 -14.16
CA SER A 73 -14.07 3.45 -15.53
C SER A 73 -12.92 4.26 -16.15
N GLY A 74 -11.94 4.67 -15.36
CA GLY A 74 -10.74 5.35 -15.82
C GLY A 74 -9.73 5.59 -14.69
N PRO A 75 -8.55 6.14 -15.01
CA PRO A 75 -7.51 6.39 -14.02
C PRO A 75 -7.94 7.41 -12.96
N ARG A 76 -7.72 7.08 -11.69
CA ARG A 76 -8.02 7.92 -10.53
C ARG A 76 -6.85 7.97 -9.56
N MET A 77 -6.82 9.02 -8.77
CA MET A 77 -6.08 9.07 -7.50
C MET A 77 -7.10 9.07 -6.36
N TYR A 78 -6.71 8.59 -5.19
CA TYR A 78 -7.62 8.54 -4.05
C TYR A 78 -7.07 9.34 -2.88
N VAL A 79 -7.90 10.19 -2.31
CA VAL A 79 -7.60 10.84 -1.03
C VAL A 79 -8.17 9.95 0.06
N HIS A 80 -7.30 9.37 0.87
CA HIS A 80 -7.66 8.50 1.99
C HIS A 80 -7.48 9.27 3.29
N ARG A 81 -8.57 9.49 4.02
CA ARG A 81 -8.52 10.07 5.36
C ARG A 81 -8.75 8.97 6.38
N THR A 82 -7.91 8.94 7.41
CA THR A 82 -8.04 8.00 8.53
C THR A 82 -8.12 8.79 9.83
N GLU A 83 -9.19 8.57 10.59
CA GLU A 83 -9.38 9.10 11.94
C GLU A 83 -9.09 8.00 12.97
N PHE A 84 -8.18 8.27 13.89
CA PHE A 84 -7.71 7.31 14.90
C PHE A 84 -7.17 8.07 16.11
N GLU A 85 -7.46 7.59 17.33
CA GLU A 85 -6.93 8.16 18.59
C GLU A 85 -7.01 9.71 18.71
N GLY A 86 -8.10 10.31 18.19
CA GLY A 86 -8.30 11.77 18.19
C GLY A 86 -7.41 12.55 17.21
N ARG A 87 -6.78 11.85 16.26
CA ARG A 87 -5.98 12.40 15.15
C ARG A 87 -6.64 12.07 13.83
N THR A 88 -6.23 12.81 12.80
CA THR A 88 -6.61 12.56 11.42
C THR A 88 -5.35 12.59 10.57
N ARG A 89 -5.14 11.56 9.76
CA ARG A 89 -4.10 11.52 8.73
C ARG A 89 -4.75 11.52 7.36
N THR A 90 -4.21 12.31 6.43
CA THR A 90 -4.68 12.35 5.04
C THR A 90 -3.58 11.88 4.10
N ASP A 91 -3.88 10.83 3.34
CA ASP A 91 -2.95 10.14 2.46
C ASP A 91 -3.44 10.20 1.00
N LEU A 92 -2.51 10.07 0.07
CA LEU A 92 -2.78 9.86 -1.36
C LEU A 92 -2.54 8.40 -1.72
N MET A 93 -3.53 7.72 -2.30
CA MET A 93 -3.30 6.47 -3.02
C MET A 93 -3.16 6.72 -4.51
N ALA A 94 -2.03 6.32 -5.08
CA ALA A 94 -1.69 6.54 -6.49
C ALA A 94 -0.68 5.48 -7.00
N ALA A 95 -0.43 5.47 -8.31
CA ALA A 95 0.65 4.67 -8.88
C ALA A 95 1.97 5.45 -8.78
N LEU A 96 2.99 4.85 -8.16
CA LEU A 96 4.34 5.39 -8.12
C LEU A 96 5.26 4.60 -9.04
N ARG A 97 6.03 5.30 -9.88
CA ARG A 97 7.04 4.68 -10.74
C ARG A 97 8.14 4.01 -9.91
N LEU A 98 8.37 2.74 -10.21
CA LEU A 98 9.48 1.96 -9.66
C LEU A 98 10.80 2.42 -10.29
N GLN A 99 11.77 2.74 -9.46
CA GLN A 99 13.10 3.19 -9.85
C GLN A 99 14.15 2.52 -8.95
N PRO A 100 15.32 2.16 -9.50
CA PRO A 100 16.48 1.86 -8.67
C PRO A 100 16.77 2.97 -7.64
N TYR A 101 17.26 2.62 -6.45
CA TYR A 101 17.57 3.61 -5.41
C TYR A 101 18.67 4.60 -5.83
N GLU A 102 19.58 4.17 -6.69
CA GLU A 102 20.64 5.01 -7.26
C GLU A 102 20.12 6.20 -8.09
N ASP A 103 18.88 6.14 -8.58
CA ASP A 103 18.24 7.25 -9.31
C ASP A 103 17.80 8.38 -8.36
N GLY A 104 17.82 8.13 -7.04
CA GLY A 104 17.54 9.12 -6.00
C GLY A 104 16.09 9.58 -5.96
N ALA A 105 15.18 9.00 -6.73
CA ALA A 105 13.75 9.36 -6.74
C ALA A 105 12.97 8.76 -5.56
N VAL A 106 13.41 7.59 -5.07
CA VAL A 106 12.84 6.88 -3.93
C VAL A 106 13.97 6.59 -2.96
N LEU A 107 13.80 7.01 -1.71
CA LEU A 107 14.81 6.89 -0.67
C LEU A 107 14.45 5.73 0.27
N PRO A 108 15.36 4.76 0.49
CA PRO A 108 15.24 3.79 1.57
C PRO A 108 15.78 4.36 2.89
N HIS A 109 15.39 3.76 4.02
CA HIS A 109 15.95 4.09 5.35
C HIS A 109 16.38 2.85 6.15
N GLU A 110 16.18 1.65 5.61
CA GLU A 110 16.64 0.39 6.20
C GLU A 110 17.24 -0.54 5.13
N ARG A 111 17.88 -1.62 5.59
CA ARG A 111 18.40 -2.70 4.72
C ARG A 111 17.40 -3.85 4.72
N THR A 112 17.18 -4.45 3.56
CA THR A 112 16.30 -5.61 3.42
C THR A 112 17.01 -6.94 3.68
N HIS A 113 16.28 -7.88 4.27
CA HIS A 113 16.63 -9.31 4.36
C HIS A 113 16.03 -10.14 3.19
N ARG A 114 16.66 -11.27 2.83
CA ARG A 114 16.32 -12.03 1.60
C ARG A 114 15.02 -12.85 1.64
N GLY A 115 14.60 -13.40 2.78
CA GLY A 115 13.54 -14.42 2.86
C GLY A 115 12.14 -13.99 2.35
N PRO A 116 11.55 -12.91 2.88
CA PRO A 116 10.19 -12.46 2.49
C PRO A 116 10.01 -12.09 1.00
N ARG A 117 11.11 -11.96 0.26
CA ARG A 117 11.12 -11.52 -1.14
C ARG A 117 10.60 -12.56 -2.11
N GLU A 118 10.85 -13.85 -1.87
CA GLU A 118 10.50 -14.93 -2.81
C GLU A 118 9.00 -15.22 -2.84
N ASP A 119 8.38 -15.29 -1.66
CA ASP A 119 6.94 -15.51 -1.50
C ASP A 119 6.12 -14.38 -2.16
N ARG A 120 6.46 -13.12 -1.88
CA ARG A 120 5.79 -11.96 -2.48
C ARG A 120 5.99 -11.90 -4.00
N LEU A 121 7.18 -12.26 -4.48
CA LEU A 121 7.45 -12.32 -5.91
C LEU A 121 6.61 -13.41 -6.59
N ALA A 122 6.47 -14.58 -5.97
CA ALA A 122 5.63 -15.67 -6.49
C ALA A 122 4.16 -15.27 -6.55
N LEU A 123 3.63 -14.65 -5.50
CA LEU A 123 2.27 -14.12 -5.49
C LEU A 123 2.05 -13.11 -6.62
N MET A 124 2.96 -12.14 -6.77
CA MET A 124 2.81 -11.09 -7.79
C MET A 124 2.98 -11.62 -9.22
N ARG A 125 3.82 -12.65 -9.44
CA ARG A 125 3.90 -13.37 -10.72
C ARG A 125 2.58 -14.04 -11.08
N ALA A 126 1.92 -14.69 -10.12
CA ALA A 126 0.67 -15.39 -10.36
C ALA A 126 -0.50 -14.41 -10.59
N THR A 127 -0.61 -13.37 -9.77
CA THR A 127 -1.77 -12.46 -9.80
C THR A 127 -1.61 -11.32 -10.81
N GLY A 128 -0.39 -10.89 -11.10
CA GLY A 128 -0.11 -9.70 -11.90
C GLY A 128 -0.60 -8.39 -11.26
N ALA A 129 -0.88 -8.38 -9.96
CA ALA A 129 -1.51 -7.26 -9.26
C ALA A 129 -0.74 -6.81 -8.01
N SER A 130 -0.72 -5.50 -7.76
CA SER A 130 -0.33 -4.94 -6.46
C SER A 130 -1.52 -4.96 -5.51
N LEU A 131 -1.55 -5.94 -4.60
CA LEU A 131 -2.70 -6.18 -3.70
C LEU A 131 -2.65 -5.31 -2.43
N GLU A 132 -1.48 -4.79 -2.08
CA GLU A 132 -1.27 -3.98 -0.88
C GLU A 132 -0.43 -2.75 -1.25
N PRO A 133 -0.81 -1.54 -0.78
CA PRO A 133 -0.01 -0.35 -1.01
C PRO A 133 1.32 -0.42 -0.24
N LEU A 134 2.35 0.18 -0.84
CA LEU A 134 3.58 0.56 -0.17
C LEU A 134 3.42 1.95 0.45
N TRP A 135 3.96 2.17 1.65
CA TRP A 135 3.80 3.47 2.32
C TRP A 135 5.03 4.35 2.11
N PHE A 136 4.81 5.58 1.65
CA PHE A 136 5.83 6.59 1.40
C PHE A 136 5.51 7.90 2.11
N LEU A 137 6.55 8.66 2.41
CA LEU A 137 6.46 10.05 2.84
C LEU A 137 6.88 10.97 1.69
N ALA A 138 6.13 12.07 1.55
CA ALA A 138 6.36 13.11 0.57
C ALA A 138 6.31 14.50 1.24
N ASP A 139 6.80 15.51 0.55
CA ASP A 139 6.72 16.92 0.97
C ASP A 139 5.72 17.68 0.11
N GLU A 140 5.19 18.79 0.64
CA GLU A 140 4.22 19.69 -0.03
C GLU A 140 2.92 19.04 -0.56
N LEU A 141 2.56 17.85 -0.07
CA LEU A 141 1.40 17.08 -0.50
C LEU A 141 0.10 17.47 0.24
N LEU A 142 0.15 17.72 1.54
CA LEU A 142 -1.05 17.92 2.38
C LEU A 142 -1.98 19.05 1.86
N PRO A 143 -1.47 20.25 1.49
CA PRO A 143 -2.33 21.31 0.96
C PRO A 143 -3.08 20.90 -0.31
N LEU A 144 -2.50 20.02 -1.13
CA LEU A 144 -3.15 19.49 -2.32
C LEU A 144 -4.26 18.50 -1.96
N LEU A 145 -4.04 17.66 -0.95
CA LEU A 145 -5.06 16.70 -0.48
C LEU A 145 -6.26 17.42 0.15
N GLU A 146 -6.02 18.50 0.90
CA GLU A 146 -7.07 19.34 1.46
C GLU A 146 -7.87 20.09 0.38
N ALA A 147 -7.21 20.46 -0.73
CA ALA A 147 -7.82 21.11 -1.88
C ALA A 147 -8.41 20.14 -2.91
N ALA A 148 -8.47 18.84 -2.61
CA ALA A 148 -9.02 17.84 -3.52
C ALA A 148 -10.49 18.14 -3.84
N PRO A 149 -10.90 18.06 -5.12
CA PRO A 149 -12.27 18.33 -5.50
C PRO A 149 -13.22 17.34 -4.82
N ASP A 150 -14.46 17.77 -4.61
CA ASP A 150 -15.51 16.87 -4.15
C ASP A 150 -15.79 15.78 -5.19
N GLY A 151 -16.20 14.61 -4.72
CA GLY A 151 -16.39 13.45 -5.58
C GLY A 151 -17.04 12.29 -4.84
N GLU A 152 -17.04 11.14 -5.50
CA GLU A 152 -17.48 9.89 -4.90
C GLU A 152 -16.59 9.54 -3.70
N GLU A 153 -17.21 9.39 -2.54
CA GLU A 153 -16.55 9.10 -1.28
C GLU A 153 -17.15 7.85 -0.65
N LEU A 154 -16.30 6.90 -0.26
CA LEU A 154 -16.67 5.76 0.56
C LEU A 154 -16.25 6.00 2.00
N ALA A 155 -17.13 5.74 2.94
CA ALA A 155 -16.83 5.72 4.36
C ALA A 155 -16.95 4.29 4.91
N PHE A 156 -16.00 3.87 5.75
CA PHE A 156 -15.99 2.55 6.37
C PHE A 156 -15.21 2.56 7.69
N GLU A 157 -15.44 1.54 8.51
CA GLU A 157 -14.72 1.35 9.78
C GLU A 157 -13.79 0.14 9.73
N PHE A 158 -12.60 0.25 10.32
CA PHE A 158 -11.71 -0.88 10.49
C PHE A 158 -11.05 -0.84 11.88
N GLY A 159 -11.44 -1.78 12.75
CA GLY A 159 -11.04 -1.72 14.15
C GLY A 159 -11.58 -0.44 14.82
N PRO A 160 -10.74 0.34 15.52
CA PRO A 160 -11.15 1.61 16.12
C PRO A 160 -11.11 2.79 15.13
N GLU A 161 -10.65 2.56 13.90
CA GLU A 161 -10.37 3.61 12.92
C GLU A 161 -11.58 3.86 12.02
N ARG A 162 -11.82 5.14 11.69
CA ARG A 162 -12.80 5.56 10.68
C ARG A 162 -12.04 6.00 9.45
N HIS A 163 -12.43 5.49 8.29
CA HIS A 163 -11.80 5.84 7.04
C HIS A 163 -12.79 6.48 6.08
N THR A 164 -12.31 7.46 5.32
CA THR A 164 -12.97 7.89 4.09
C THR A 164 -12.00 7.78 2.92
N LEU A 165 -12.49 7.27 1.79
CA LEU A 165 -11.73 7.14 0.56
C LEU A 165 -12.48 7.86 -0.55
N ARG A 166 -11.90 8.99 -0.99
CA ARG A 166 -12.45 9.82 -2.06
C ARG A 166 -11.74 9.54 -3.36
N ALA A 167 -12.48 9.15 -4.39
CA ALA A 167 -11.93 8.87 -5.71
C ALA A 167 -11.96 10.12 -6.60
N VAL A 168 -10.79 10.60 -7.02
CA VAL A 168 -10.64 11.80 -7.87
C VAL A 168 -10.17 11.38 -9.27
N PRO A 169 -10.98 11.59 -10.33
CA PRO A 169 -10.59 11.30 -11.70
C PRO A 169 -9.36 12.10 -12.16
N ALA A 170 -8.62 11.57 -13.13
CA ALA A 170 -7.54 12.29 -13.79
C ALA A 170 -8.02 13.63 -14.38
N GLY A 171 -7.27 14.70 -14.10
CA GLY A 171 -7.56 16.08 -14.48
C GLY A 171 -6.58 17.08 -13.83
N ASP A 172 -6.96 18.36 -13.77
CA ASP A 172 -6.08 19.45 -13.31
C ASP A 172 -5.55 19.27 -11.89
N TRP A 173 -6.38 18.78 -10.96
CA TRP A 173 -5.95 18.49 -9.59
C TRP A 173 -4.88 17.39 -9.57
N THR A 174 -5.13 16.27 -10.27
CA THR A 174 -4.12 15.20 -10.34
C THR A 174 -2.85 15.67 -11.04
N ALA A 175 -2.93 16.56 -12.05
CA ALA A 175 -1.74 17.12 -12.70
C ALA A 175 -0.91 17.95 -11.70
N SER A 176 -1.56 18.78 -10.88
CA SER A 176 -0.89 19.53 -9.81
C SER A 176 -0.18 18.62 -8.81
N VAL A 177 -0.83 17.52 -8.40
CA VAL A 177 -0.21 16.51 -7.51
C VAL A 177 1.04 15.90 -8.14
N ARG A 178 0.98 15.55 -9.43
CA ARG A 178 2.13 14.99 -10.15
C ARG A 178 3.28 15.97 -10.24
N ASP A 179 2.98 17.22 -10.58
CA ASP A 179 3.99 18.27 -10.75
C ASP A 179 4.65 18.64 -9.43
N THR A 180 3.93 18.60 -8.31
CA THR A 180 4.50 18.80 -6.98
C THR A 180 5.41 17.64 -6.60
N LEU A 181 4.92 16.39 -6.71
CA LEU A 181 5.69 15.21 -6.31
C LEU A 181 6.92 14.98 -7.21
N ALA A 182 6.93 15.49 -8.44
CA ALA A 182 8.10 15.41 -9.31
C ALA A 182 9.30 16.25 -8.82
N ARG A 183 9.09 17.24 -7.93
CA ARG A 183 10.12 18.19 -7.48
C ARG A 183 11.09 17.61 -6.45
N ALA A 184 10.66 16.59 -5.73
CA ALA A 184 11.40 16.02 -4.61
C ALA A 184 11.38 14.48 -4.67
N PRO A 185 12.32 13.80 -3.99
CA PRO A 185 12.22 12.37 -3.78
C PRO A 185 11.13 12.03 -2.75
N VAL A 186 10.66 10.79 -2.78
CA VAL A 186 9.80 10.22 -1.73
C VAL A 186 10.60 9.27 -0.86
N LEU A 187 10.31 9.22 0.45
CA LEU A 187 10.95 8.33 1.40
C LEU A 187 10.05 7.12 1.64
N ILE A 188 10.57 5.90 1.56
CA ILE A 188 9.79 4.71 1.96
C ILE A 188 9.56 4.79 3.47
N ALA A 189 8.30 4.81 3.92
CA ALA A 189 7.91 4.72 5.32
C ALA A 189 7.79 3.26 5.76
N ASP A 190 7.21 2.41 4.91
CA ASP A 190 7.06 0.99 5.16
C ASP A 190 7.03 0.20 3.84
N GLY A 191 7.63 -0.99 3.85
CA GLY A 191 7.60 -1.93 2.74
C GLY A 191 8.84 -1.96 1.84
N HIS A 192 10.05 -1.71 2.34
CA HIS A 192 11.30 -1.78 1.54
C HIS A 192 11.46 -3.13 0.82
N HIS A 193 11.18 -4.23 1.53
CA HIS A 193 11.17 -5.57 0.95
C HIS A 193 10.17 -5.73 -0.20
N ARG A 194 8.97 -5.19 -0.03
CA ARG A 194 7.92 -5.20 -1.05
C ARG A 194 8.33 -4.32 -2.23
N TYR A 195 8.95 -3.16 -2.02
CA TYR A 195 9.49 -2.31 -3.08
C TYR A 195 10.53 -3.02 -3.94
N GLU A 196 11.52 -3.66 -3.31
CA GLU A 196 12.55 -4.42 -4.03
C GLU A 196 11.99 -5.63 -4.78
N THR A 197 10.97 -6.28 -4.21
CA THR A 197 10.21 -7.35 -4.87
C THR A 197 9.52 -6.83 -6.12
N THR A 198 8.80 -5.72 -6.01
CA THR A 198 8.08 -5.12 -7.14
C THR A 198 9.02 -4.60 -8.22
N LEU A 199 10.15 -4.01 -7.82
CA LEU A 199 11.19 -3.58 -8.76
C LEU A 199 11.82 -4.77 -9.50
N ALA A 200 12.05 -5.89 -8.82
CA ALA A 200 12.57 -7.11 -9.44
C ALA A 200 11.58 -7.70 -10.46
N TYR A 201 10.30 -7.79 -10.09
CA TYR A 201 9.25 -8.21 -11.00
C TYR A 201 9.11 -7.30 -12.23
N SER A 202 9.16 -5.97 -12.02
CA SER A 202 9.14 -4.98 -13.11
C SER A 202 10.25 -5.22 -14.14
N ARG A 203 11.46 -5.58 -13.66
CA ARG A 203 12.60 -5.90 -14.51
C ARG A 203 12.41 -7.23 -15.24
N GLU A 204 11.84 -8.23 -14.57
CA GLU A 204 11.56 -9.56 -15.14
C GLU A 204 10.54 -9.50 -16.28
N ILE A 205 9.41 -8.83 -16.06
CA ILE A 205 8.34 -8.71 -17.07
C ILE A 205 8.73 -7.74 -18.19
N GLY A 206 9.54 -6.72 -17.87
CA GLY A 206 9.94 -5.72 -18.84
C GLY A 206 8.79 -4.81 -19.29
N GLY A 207 8.77 -4.47 -20.57
CA GLY A 207 7.82 -3.52 -21.17
C GLY A 207 8.36 -2.10 -21.31
N GLY A 208 7.61 -1.26 -22.03
CA GLY A 208 7.94 0.15 -22.25
C GLY A 208 7.90 0.98 -20.97
N ALA A 209 8.33 2.25 -21.04
CA ALA A 209 8.34 3.16 -19.90
C ALA A 209 6.95 3.38 -19.29
N GLU A 210 5.89 3.20 -20.08
CA GLU A 210 4.51 3.47 -19.70
C GLU A 210 3.74 2.20 -19.30
N ALA A 211 4.39 1.04 -19.29
CA ALA A 211 3.74 -0.21 -18.90
C ALA A 211 3.34 -0.19 -17.41
N ALA A 212 2.19 -0.78 -17.07
CA ALA A 212 1.72 -0.86 -15.68
C ALA A 212 2.74 -1.54 -14.74
N SER A 213 3.51 -2.50 -15.27
CA SER A 213 4.62 -3.16 -14.57
C SER A 213 5.72 -2.20 -14.10
N ARG A 214 5.78 -0.96 -14.60
CA ARG A 214 6.72 0.08 -14.17
C ARG A 214 6.26 0.86 -12.94
N PHE A 215 5.10 0.54 -12.40
CA PHE A 215 4.50 1.25 -11.28
C PHE A 215 4.12 0.28 -10.16
N THR A 216 3.99 0.83 -8.96
CA THR A 216 3.46 0.12 -7.78
C THR A 216 2.34 0.94 -7.18
N LEU A 217 1.40 0.26 -6.51
CA LEU A 217 0.42 0.94 -5.66
C LEU A 217 1.16 1.58 -4.47
N ALA A 218 0.96 2.87 -4.27
CA ALA A 218 1.58 3.67 -3.22
C ALA A 218 0.53 4.40 -2.40
N LEU A 219 0.72 4.40 -1.08
CA LEU A 219 0.11 5.31 -0.12
C LEU A 219 1.15 6.39 0.21
N LEU A 220 0.88 7.65 -0.06
CA LEU A 220 1.78 8.76 0.19
C LEU A 220 1.21 9.69 1.25
N THR A 221 1.96 9.92 2.31
CA THR A 221 1.61 10.86 3.39
C THR A 221 2.55 12.05 3.34
N ASP A 222 2.01 13.24 3.61
CA ASP A 222 2.85 14.41 3.81
C ASP A 222 3.66 14.30 5.12
N VAL A 223 4.96 14.65 5.09
CA VAL A 223 5.82 14.65 6.28
C VAL A 223 5.36 15.62 7.39
N SER A 224 4.60 16.65 7.03
CA SER A 224 4.03 17.66 7.94
C SER A 224 2.61 17.33 8.41
N ASP A 225 2.02 16.22 7.95
CA ASP A 225 0.68 15.81 8.39
C ASP A 225 0.68 15.55 9.91
N PRO A 226 -0.18 16.20 10.70
CA PRO A 226 -0.21 16.05 12.16
C PRO A 226 -0.67 14.66 12.62
N GLY A 227 -1.31 13.89 11.74
CA GLY A 227 -1.64 12.48 11.91
C GLY A 227 -0.49 11.53 11.54
N LEU A 228 0.63 12.00 11.02
CA LEU A 228 1.82 11.18 10.84
C LEU A 228 2.53 10.99 12.20
N VAL A 229 2.43 9.79 12.75
CA VAL A 229 3.04 9.43 14.04
C VAL A 229 4.18 8.44 13.82
N VAL A 230 5.39 8.81 14.24
CA VAL A 230 6.56 7.93 14.24
C VAL A 230 6.94 7.62 15.69
N LEU A 231 6.82 6.35 16.08
CA LEU A 231 7.11 5.88 17.43
C LEU A 231 8.48 5.19 17.52
N PRO A 232 9.13 5.22 18.69
CA PRO A 232 10.39 4.51 18.88
C PRO A 232 10.23 2.99 18.83
N THR A 233 11.20 2.30 18.23
CA THR A 233 11.31 0.84 18.33
C THR A 233 12.11 0.45 19.57
N HIS A 234 11.48 -0.25 20.51
CA HIS A 234 12.14 -0.78 21.70
C HIS A 234 12.50 -2.26 21.53
N ARG A 235 13.79 -2.61 21.60
CA ARG A 235 14.25 -4.01 21.57
C ARG A 235 14.36 -4.55 22.98
N LEU A 236 13.56 -5.57 23.32
CA LEU A 236 13.63 -6.26 24.60
C LEU A 236 14.51 -7.51 24.49
N LEU A 237 15.60 -7.55 25.25
CA LEU A 237 16.43 -8.75 25.39
C LEU A 237 15.96 -9.53 26.61
N LYS A 238 15.41 -10.72 26.39
CA LYS A 238 15.13 -11.69 27.48
C LYS A 238 16.42 -12.44 27.83
N ALA A 239 17.39 -11.75 28.41
CA ALA A 239 18.53 -12.39 29.07
C ALA A 239 18.43 -12.09 30.57
N GLY A 240 18.51 -13.13 31.40
CA GLY A 240 18.81 -12.93 32.82
C GLY A 240 20.22 -12.36 32.89
N VAL A 241 20.34 -11.04 32.95
CA VAL A 241 21.62 -10.40 33.24
C VAL A 241 21.90 -10.69 34.70
N SER A 242 22.73 -11.68 34.98
CA SER A 242 23.37 -11.78 36.30
C SER A 242 24.28 -10.57 36.44
N VAL A 243 23.80 -9.56 37.18
CA VAL A 243 24.64 -8.47 37.66
C VAL A 243 25.64 -9.08 38.63
N ILE A 244 26.80 -9.47 38.11
CA ILE A 244 27.95 -9.80 38.95
C ILE A 244 28.52 -8.44 39.36
N GLY A 245 28.23 -8.02 40.58
CA GLY A 245 28.77 -6.80 41.17
C GLY A 245 30.30 -6.81 41.07
N GLY A 246 30.86 -5.66 40.67
CA GLY A 246 32.27 -5.39 40.81
C GLY A 246 32.64 -5.16 42.27
N GLU A 247 33.81 -5.65 42.65
CA GLU A 247 34.69 -4.94 43.58
C GLU A 247 35.56 -3.95 42.79
#